data_AF-A0A9E2PJW4-F1
#
_entry.id   AF-A0A9E2PJW4-F1
#
_cell.length_a   1.000
_cell.length_b   1.000
_cell.length_c   1.000
_cell.angle_alpha   90.00
_cell.angle_beta   90.00
_cell.angle_gamma   90.00
#
_symmetry.space_group_name_H-M   'P 1'
#
loop_
_entity.id
_entity.type
_entity.pdbx_description
1 polymer ?
#
loop_
_entity_poly.entity_id
_entity_poly.type
_entity_poly.pdbx_seq_one_letter_code
_entity_poly.pdbx_strand_id
1 'polypeptide(L)'
;MRYRCPSCNFPIFNRRVPRCESCGAALPQALLYSAQQIESIDAEFEKNKAQVDRMKRNMGVPSTGGSDGGGGDWGGSCGGDGGGCD
;
A
#
# COMPACT_ATOMS: atom_id res chain seq x y z
N MET A 1 13.87 17.51 -1.37
CA MET A 1 13.70 18.31 -2.61
C MET A 1 12.29 18.06 -3.14
N ARG A 2 11.50 19.12 -3.42
CA ARG A 2 10.14 18.99 -3.97
C ARG A 2 10.21 18.99 -5.50
N TYR A 3 9.92 17.85 -6.13
CA TYR A 3 9.77 17.78 -7.59
C TYR A 3 8.50 18.53 -8.00
N ARG A 4 8.61 19.50 -8.91
CA ARG A 4 7.49 20.31 -9.41
C ARG A 4 7.44 20.28 -10.93
N CYS A 5 6.24 20.31 -11.49
CA CYS A 5 6.04 20.40 -12.93
C CYS A 5 6.52 21.77 -13.44
N PRO A 6 7.33 21.84 -14.50
CA PRO A 6 7.78 23.12 -15.06
C PRO A 6 6.66 23.92 -15.74
N SER A 7 5.57 23.28 -16.18
CA SER A 7 4.47 23.97 -16.88
C SER A 7 3.44 24.60 -15.94
N CYS A 8 3.11 23.93 -14.82
CA CYS A 8 2.03 24.38 -13.92
C CYS A 8 2.48 24.54 -12.46
N ASN A 9 3.75 24.29 -12.16
CA ASN A 9 4.34 24.35 -10.82
C ASN A 9 3.69 23.39 -9.78
N PHE A 10 2.87 22.45 -10.26
CA PHE A 10 2.20 21.46 -9.44
C PHE A 10 3.19 20.44 -8.88
N PRO A 11 3.08 20.04 -7.60
CA PRO A 11 3.93 19.03 -7.00
C PRO A 11 3.76 17.67 -7.68
N ILE A 12 4.86 17.03 -8.08
CA ILE A 12 4.85 15.71 -8.71
C ILE A 12 4.82 14.65 -7.61
N PHE A 13 3.70 13.94 -7.48
CA PHE A 13 3.54 12.85 -6.52
C PHE A 13 3.98 11.50 -7.12
N ASN A 14 3.63 11.24 -8.38
CA ASN A 14 3.96 9.99 -9.05
C ASN A 14 5.06 10.16 -10.11
N ARG A 15 6.30 9.89 -9.73
CA ARG A 15 7.48 9.95 -10.61
C ARG A 15 7.62 8.76 -11.58
N ARG A 16 6.69 7.79 -11.54
CA ARG A 16 6.63 6.70 -12.54
C ARG A 16 5.91 7.12 -13.82
N VAL A 17 5.05 8.13 -13.74
CA VAL A 17 4.24 8.58 -14.88
C VAL A 17 4.95 9.72 -15.60
N PRO A 18 5.20 9.62 -16.92
CA PRO A 18 5.93 10.65 -17.68
C PRO A 18 5.09 11.90 -17.98
N ARG A 19 3.98 12.11 -17.28
CA ARG A 19 3.03 13.21 -17.50
C ARG A 19 2.60 13.81 -16.17
N CYS A 20 2.39 15.11 -16.16
CA CYS A 20 1.86 15.81 -15.00
C CYS A 20 0.38 15.44 -14.78
N GLU A 21 0.02 15.07 -13.56
CA GLU A 21 -1.36 14.70 -13.20
C GLU A 21 -2.31 15.90 -13.16
N SER A 22 -1.78 17.13 -13.09
CA SER A 22 -2.59 18.35 -13.08
C SER A 22 -2.80 18.92 -14.48
N CYS A 23 -1.74 19.10 -15.27
CA CYS A 23 -1.84 19.75 -16.58
C CYS A 23 -1.61 18.82 -17.78
N GLY A 24 -1.25 17.55 -17.56
CA GLY A 24 -0.97 16.59 -18.63
C GLY A 24 0.34 16.81 -19.39
N ALA A 25 1.12 17.86 -19.07
CA ALA A 25 2.39 18.14 -19.74
C ALA A 25 3.41 17.00 -19.53
N ALA A 26 4.22 16.72 -20.55
CA ALA A 26 5.28 15.73 -20.47
C ALA A 26 6.35 16.16 -19.46
N LEU A 27 6.72 15.26 -18.55
CA LEU A 27 7.75 15.50 -17.54
C LEU A 27 9.12 15.03 -18.06
N PRO A 28 10.19 15.81 -17.87
CA PRO A 28 11.54 15.41 -18.28
C PRO A 28 12.04 14.21 -17.47
N GLN A 29 12.82 13.35 -18.11
CA GLN A 29 13.35 12.11 -17.54
C GLN A 29 14.15 12.32 -16.23
N ALA A 30 14.78 13.49 -16.06
CA ALA A 30 15.51 13.85 -14.84
C ALA A 30 14.61 13.97 -13.59
N LEU A 31 13.30 14.21 -13.75
CA LEU A 31 12.32 14.24 -12.66
C LEU A 31 11.66 12.86 -12.44
N LEU A 32 11.77 11.96 -13.42
CA LEU A 32 11.20 10.62 -13.39
C LEU A 32 12.19 9.63 -12.79
N TYR A 33 11.73 8.44 -12.47
CA TYR A 33 12.66 7.31 -12.24
C TYR A 33 13.20 6.82 -13.60
N SER A 34 14.46 6.40 -13.62
CA SER A 34 14.98 5.67 -14.79
C SER A 34 14.27 4.31 -14.91
N ALA A 35 14.25 3.73 -16.12
CA ALA A 35 13.65 2.41 -16.33
C ALA A 35 14.22 1.36 -15.35
N GLN A 36 15.54 1.37 -15.15
CA GLN A 36 16.23 0.49 -14.20
C GLN A 36 15.80 0.70 -12.73
N GLN A 37 15.53 1.95 -12.35
CA GLN A 37 15.02 2.26 -11.00
C GLN A 37 13.58 1.77 -10.83
N ILE A 38 12.75 1.87 -11.87
CA ILE A 38 11.38 1.34 -11.84
C ILE A 38 11.41 -0.18 -11.69
N GLU A 39 12.21 -0.88 -12.49
CA GLU A 39 12.38 -2.33 -12.43
C GLU A 39 12.88 -2.80 -11.06
N SER A 40 13.84 -2.07 -10.47
CA SER A 40 14.36 -2.39 -9.14
C SER A 40 13.27 -2.27 -8.08
N ILE A 41 12.49 -1.19 -8.11
CA ILE A 41 11.38 -0.98 -7.16
C ILE A 41 10.30 -2.05 -7.34
N ASP A 42 9.95 -2.41 -8.57
CA ASP A 42 8.95 -3.46 -8.85
C ASP A 42 9.44 -4.83 -8.37
N ALA A 43 10.71 -5.16 -8.58
CA ALA A 43 11.31 -6.40 -8.10
C ALA A 43 11.32 -6.49 -6.56
N GLU A 44 11.60 -5.38 -5.87
CA GLU A 44 11.52 -5.31 -4.40
C GLU A 44 10.08 -5.43 -3.90
N PHE A 45 9.14 -4.79 -4.58
CA PHE A 45 7.72 -4.84 -4.24
C PHE A 45 7.17 -6.26 -4.35
N GLU A 46 7.47 -6.98 -5.44
CA GLU A 46 7.06 -8.38 -5.63
C GLU A 46 7.63 -9.32 -4.57
N LYS A 47 8.92 -9.15 -4.21
CA LYS A 47 9.54 -9.93 -3.12
C LYS A 47 8.85 -9.69 -1.78
N ASN A 48 8.55 -8.43 -1.47
CA ASN A 48 7.91 -8.07 -0.21
C ASN A 48 6.45 -8.57 -0.16
N LYS A 49 5.71 -8.44 -1.27
CA LYS A 49 4.35 -8.98 -1.41
C LYS A 49 4.31 -10.48 -1.15
N ALA A 50 5.22 -11.26 -1.77
CA ALA A 50 5.31 -12.70 -1.54
C ALA A 50 5.62 -13.06 -0.07
N GLN A 51 6.46 -12.26 0.60
CA GLN A 51 6.78 -12.44 2.02
C GLN A 51 5.58 -12.14 2.92
N VAL A 52 4.88 -11.03 2.65
CA VAL A 52 3.66 -10.65 3.38
C VAL A 52 2.55 -11.69 3.18
N ASP A 53 2.36 -12.21 1.97
CA ASP A 53 1.40 -13.29 1.69
C ASP A 53 1.75 -14.59 2.45
N ARG A 54 3.03 -14.93 2.54
CA ARG A 54 3.49 -16.08 3.33
C ARG A 54 3.25 -15.86 4.83
N MET A 55 3.55 -14.66 5.34
CA MET A 55 3.32 -14.29 6.73
C MET A 55 1.83 -14.28 7.08
N LYS A 56 0.96 -13.73 6.20
CA LYS A 56 -0.49 -13.77 6.35
C LYS A 56 -1.02 -15.20 6.47
N ARG A 57 -0.56 -16.10 5.60
CA ARG A 57 -0.92 -17.53 5.68
C ARG A 57 -0.46 -18.19 6.98
N ASN A 58 0.70 -17.78 7.52
CA ASN A 58 1.27 -18.38 8.73
C ASN A 58 0.73 -17.75 10.03
N MET A 59 0.21 -16.52 9.99
CA MET A 59 -0.34 -15.79 11.15
C MET A 59 -1.84 -16.06 11.38
N GLY A 60 -2.50 -16.86 10.55
CA GLY A 60 -3.92 -17.22 10.74
C GLY A 60 -4.87 -16.03 10.72
N VAL A 61 -4.46 -14.86 10.19
CA VAL A 61 -5.35 -13.71 10.03
C VAL A 61 -6.35 -14.07 8.93
N PRO A 62 -7.66 -14.19 9.24
CA PRO A 62 -8.64 -14.49 8.22
C PRO A 62 -8.55 -13.41 7.15
N SER A 63 -8.31 -13.84 5.92
CA SER A 63 -8.38 -12.96 4.76
C SER A 63 -9.83 -12.53 4.66
N THR A 64 -10.14 -11.33 5.16
CA THR A 64 -11.42 -10.65 4.91
C THR A 64 -11.45 -10.24 3.44
N GLY A 65 -11.61 -11.24 2.57
CA GLY A 65 -12.10 -11.06 1.23
C GLY A 65 -13.57 -10.69 1.34
N GLY A 66 -13.88 -9.46 0.96
CA GLY A 66 -15.21 -9.01 0.53
C GLY A 66 -16.40 -9.45 1.37
N SER A 67 -16.73 -8.66 2.38
CA SER A 67 -18.13 -8.52 2.81
C SER A 67 -18.30 -7.15 3.45
N ASP A 68 -19.02 -6.29 2.74
CA ASP A 68 -19.68 -5.12 3.29
C ASP A 68 -20.46 -5.50 4.54
N GLY A 69 -20.12 -4.90 5.69
CA GLY A 69 -20.96 -4.94 6.88
C GLY A 69 -20.24 -5.23 8.20
N GLY A 70 -20.28 -4.24 9.10
CA GLY A 70 -20.46 -4.53 10.53
C GLY A 70 -19.26 -4.28 11.45
N GLY A 71 -19.24 -3.07 12.02
CA GLY A 71 -18.97 -2.77 13.45
C GLY A 71 -17.87 -3.54 14.18
N GLY A 72 -16.79 -2.84 14.53
CA GLY A 72 -15.80 -3.35 15.48
C GLY A 72 -16.32 -3.43 16.91
N ASP A 73 -16.09 -4.58 17.55
CA ASP A 73 -16.15 -4.75 18.99
C ASP A 73 -14.79 -4.46 19.62
N TRP A 74 -14.46 -3.17 19.79
CA TRP A 74 -13.43 -2.76 20.73
C TRP A 74 -14.04 -2.72 22.13
N GLY A 75 -14.35 -3.90 22.67
CA GLY A 75 -14.98 -4.05 23.98
C GLY A 75 -14.26 -5.12 24.78
N GLY A 76 -13.24 -4.72 25.55
CA GLY A 76 -12.68 -5.58 26.58
C GLY A 76 -13.77 -5.95 27.59
N SER A 77 -14.03 -7.25 27.74
CA SER A 77 -14.76 -7.81 28.88
C SER A 77 -13.90 -8.87 29.54
N CYS A 78 -13.21 -8.45 30.59
CA CYS A 78 -12.93 -9.31 31.73
C CYS A 78 -14.27 -9.59 32.46
N GLY A 79 -14.50 -10.87 32.80
CA GLY A 79 -15.72 -11.37 33.45
C GLY A 79 -16.26 -12.54 32.63
N GLY A 80 -16.02 -13.81 32.98
CA GLY A 80 -16.34 -14.45 34.26
C GLY A 80 -17.61 -15.27 34.03
N ASP A 81 -17.51 -16.60 33.98
CA ASP A 81 -18.34 -17.55 34.74
C ASP A 81 -18.03 -19.01 34.35
N GLY A 82 -18.20 -19.92 35.31
CA GLY A 82 -17.69 -21.28 35.28
C GLY A 82 -18.43 -22.24 34.35
N GLY A 83 -17.75 -23.36 34.06
CA GLY A 83 -18.34 -24.52 33.41
C GLY A 83 -17.38 -25.69 33.52
N GLY A 84 -17.60 -26.56 34.52
CA GLY A 84 -16.79 -27.76 34.75
C GLY A 84 -16.89 -28.74 33.57
N CYS A 85 -15.76 -29.36 33.25
CA CYS A 85 -15.70 -30.55 32.42
C CYS A 85 -15.86 -31.78 33.33
N ASP A 86 -16.91 -32.56 33.10
CA ASP A 86 -17.02 -33.95 33.55
C ASP A 86 -16.10 -34.84 32.68
#